data_AF-A0A2E8WBM4-F1
#
_entry.id   AF-A0A2E8WBM4-F1
#
_cell.length_a   1.000
_cell.length_b   1.000
_cell.length_c   1.000
_cell.angle_alpha   90.00
_cell.angle_beta   90.00
_cell.angle_gamma   90.00
#
_symmetry.space_group_name_H-M   'P 1'
#
loop_
_entity.id
_entity.type
_entity.pdbx_description
1 polymer ?
#
loop_
_entity_poly.entity_id
_entity_poly.type
_entity_poly.pdbx_seq_one_letter_code
_entity_poly.pdbx_strand_id
1 'polypeptide(L)'
;MLAKVNDESPDMTILLGDLVDWFSPENLTFGLDLVSELRHPWQMTPGNYDIAALTGGFDQTDYGTSASRERLSFWRGTDLSTRTVDIGDCRLVLLDSALSDLVDGSDGWLREKLKGDQTNLLFTHVPVDTPETREYILSVDAKRSMVKYLQRGAPDLFDYHVEGRIPHVFSGHLHFAGDLSRGDTRFHLCNMGITMHDPHRDQGAVASATLVEGEGATT
;
A
#
# COMPACT_ATOMS: atom_id res chain seq x y z
N MET A 1 -11.69 15.44 0.22
CA MET A 1 -10.52 14.90 -0.50
C MET A 1 -10.87 14.37 -1.87
N LEU A 2 -11.86 13.49 -2.03
CA LEU A 2 -12.21 12.91 -3.34
C LEU A 2 -12.55 13.96 -4.40
N ALA A 3 -13.21 15.06 -4.03
CA ALA A 3 -13.40 16.21 -4.92
C ALA A 3 -12.06 16.75 -5.47
N LYS A 4 -11.05 16.93 -4.61
CA LYS A 4 -9.71 17.35 -5.03
C LYS A 4 -9.06 16.33 -5.97
N VAL A 5 -9.11 15.03 -5.64
CA VAL A 5 -8.58 13.97 -6.53
C VAL A 5 -9.30 13.98 -7.88
N ASN A 6 -10.62 14.15 -7.88
CA ASN A 6 -11.42 14.24 -9.09
C ASN A 6 -11.07 15.47 -9.92
N ASP A 7 -10.81 16.61 -9.29
CA ASP A 7 -10.43 17.86 -9.96
C ASP A 7 -9.05 17.78 -10.61
N GLU A 8 -8.08 17.11 -9.97
CA GLU A 8 -6.75 16.85 -10.55
C GLU A 8 -6.80 15.91 -11.77
N SER A 9 -7.93 15.22 -11.99
CA SER A 9 -8.19 14.40 -13.18
C SER A 9 -7.10 13.35 -13.51
N PRO A 10 -6.67 12.50 -12.55
CA PRO A 10 -5.69 11.46 -12.83
C PRO A 10 -6.24 10.38 -13.76
N ASP A 11 -5.36 9.76 -14.55
CA ASP A 11 -5.72 8.58 -15.37
C ASP A 11 -6.16 7.40 -14.50
N MET A 12 -5.62 7.29 -13.28
CA MET A 12 -5.98 6.27 -12.29
C MET A 12 -5.63 6.72 -10.86
N THR A 13 -6.42 6.27 -9.88
CA THR A 13 -6.10 6.38 -8.45
C THR A 13 -5.64 5.03 -7.88
N ILE A 14 -4.53 5.00 -7.13
CA ILE A 14 -4.09 3.82 -6.38
C ILE A 14 -4.27 4.06 -4.88
N LEU A 15 -5.02 3.19 -4.21
CA LEU A 15 -5.22 3.19 -2.76
C LEU A 15 -4.28 2.17 -2.11
N LEU A 16 -3.40 2.64 -1.24
CA LEU A 16 -2.34 1.83 -0.62
C LEU A 16 -2.78 1.15 0.68
N GLY A 17 -3.98 0.55 0.71
CA GLY A 17 -4.51 -0.18 1.87
C GLY A 17 -5.03 0.70 3.01
N ASP A 18 -5.58 0.02 4.01
CA ASP A 18 -6.23 0.59 5.19
C ASP A 18 -7.33 1.57 4.82
N LEU A 19 -8.24 1.15 3.92
CA LEU A 19 -9.42 1.92 3.58
C LEU A 19 -10.40 2.00 4.77
N VAL A 20 -10.36 1.00 5.66
CA VAL A 20 -11.19 0.93 6.87
C VAL A 20 -10.33 0.81 8.11
N ASP A 21 -10.79 1.38 9.23
CA ASP A 21 -10.07 1.33 10.52
C ASP A 21 -10.12 -0.06 11.19
N TRP A 22 -11.15 -0.84 10.87
CA TRP A 22 -11.26 -2.26 11.22
C TRP A 22 -12.22 -2.96 10.27
N PHE A 23 -12.02 -4.25 10.11
CA PHE A 23 -12.87 -5.09 9.29
C PHE A 23 -14.25 -5.26 9.93
N SER A 24 -15.28 -4.72 9.27
CA SER A 24 -16.68 -5.08 9.46
C SER A 24 -17.45 -4.85 8.16
N PRO A 25 -18.54 -5.59 7.86
CA PRO A 25 -19.32 -5.38 6.64
C PRO A 25 -19.80 -3.93 6.45
N GLU A 26 -20.13 -3.24 7.53
CA GLU A 26 -20.57 -1.84 7.53
C GLU A 26 -19.42 -0.91 7.11
N ASN A 27 -18.24 -1.09 7.69
CA ASN A 27 -17.05 -0.31 7.33
C ASN A 27 -16.62 -0.57 5.88
N LEU A 28 -16.67 -1.82 5.43
CA LEU A 28 -16.37 -2.17 4.04
C LEU A 28 -17.32 -1.49 3.08
N THR A 29 -18.62 -1.55 3.36
CA THR A 29 -19.65 -0.90 2.54
C THR A 29 -19.44 0.61 2.50
N PHE A 30 -19.22 1.23 3.66
CA PHE A 30 -18.94 2.67 3.75
C PHE A 30 -17.69 3.07 2.97
N GLY A 31 -16.59 2.32 3.12
CA GLY A 31 -15.34 2.58 2.41
C GLY A 31 -15.51 2.45 0.90
N LEU A 32 -16.20 1.42 0.42
CA LEU A 32 -16.50 1.20 -0.99
C LEU A 32 -17.43 2.27 -1.56
N ASP A 33 -18.49 2.64 -0.84
CA ASP A 33 -19.41 3.72 -1.22
C ASP A 33 -18.65 5.04 -1.35
N LEU A 34 -17.77 5.35 -0.39
CA LEU A 34 -16.93 6.54 -0.43
C LEU A 34 -16.05 6.56 -1.69
N VAL A 35 -15.27 5.51 -1.97
CA VAL A 35 -14.37 5.49 -3.14
C VAL A 35 -15.12 5.37 -4.46
N SER A 36 -16.39 4.95 -4.46
CA SER A 36 -17.24 4.94 -5.65
C SER A 36 -17.52 6.34 -6.21
N GLU A 37 -17.30 7.40 -5.41
CA GLU A 37 -17.43 8.80 -5.86
C GLU A 37 -16.23 9.28 -6.70
N LEU A 38 -15.16 8.48 -6.83
CA LEU A 38 -14.08 8.77 -7.76
C LEU A 38 -14.59 8.71 -9.20
N ARG A 39 -14.28 9.75 -9.98
CA ARG A 39 -14.70 9.88 -11.39
C ARG A 39 -13.80 9.14 -12.37
N HIS A 40 -12.72 8.55 -11.86
CA HIS A 40 -11.65 7.91 -12.62
C HIS A 40 -11.47 6.47 -12.13
N PRO A 41 -10.88 5.58 -12.95
CA PRO A 41 -10.55 4.24 -12.51
C PRO A 41 -9.70 4.26 -11.23
N TRP A 42 -9.95 3.31 -10.33
CA TRP A 42 -9.14 3.14 -9.14
C TRP A 42 -8.78 1.68 -8.91
N GLN A 43 -7.65 1.47 -8.24
CA GLN A 43 -7.14 0.18 -7.80
C GLN A 43 -6.70 0.28 -6.35
N MET A 44 -6.59 -0.86 -5.68
CA MET A 44 -6.20 -0.91 -4.27
C MET A 44 -5.33 -2.15 -3.98
N THR A 45 -4.38 -1.97 -3.06
CA THR A 45 -3.75 -3.06 -2.30
C THR A 45 -4.40 -3.15 -0.93
N PRO A 46 -4.58 -4.34 -0.33
CA PRO A 46 -5.09 -4.45 1.03
C PRO A 46 -4.03 -3.99 2.05
N GLY A 47 -4.49 -3.34 3.12
CA GLY A 47 -3.73 -3.07 4.33
C GLY A 47 -4.13 -3.97 5.49
N ASN A 48 -3.43 -3.86 6.62
CA ASN A 48 -3.70 -4.74 7.75
C ASN A 48 -5.09 -4.52 8.35
N TYR A 49 -5.61 -3.28 8.38
CA TYR A 49 -6.93 -3.00 8.93
C TYR A 49 -8.07 -3.47 8.02
N ASP A 50 -7.82 -3.56 6.71
CA ASP A 50 -8.77 -4.08 5.71
C ASP A 50 -9.11 -5.57 5.92
N ILE A 51 -8.33 -6.27 6.74
CA ILE A 51 -8.52 -7.68 7.08
C ILE A 51 -8.47 -7.95 8.59
N ALA A 52 -8.32 -6.92 9.43
CA ALA A 52 -8.26 -7.06 10.89
C ALA A 52 -9.63 -6.82 11.51
N ALA A 53 -10.27 -7.88 12.00
CA ALA A 53 -11.53 -7.79 12.73
C ALA A 53 -11.26 -7.68 14.22
N LEU A 54 -12.10 -6.93 14.93
CA LEU A 54 -12.09 -6.84 16.38
C LEU A 54 -12.29 -8.24 16.99
N THR A 55 -11.49 -8.56 18.00
CA THR A 55 -11.59 -9.76 18.83
C THR A 55 -11.70 -9.34 20.28
N GLY A 56 -12.67 -9.90 21.01
CA GLY A 56 -12.95 -9.53 22.40
C GLY A 56 -14.25 -8.72 22.54
N GLY A 57 -14.49 -8.18 23.74
CA GLY A 57 -15.60 -7.27 24.00
C GLY A 57 -15.32 -5.85 23.50
N PHE A 58 -16.33 -4.98 23.51
CA PHE A 58 -16.20 -3.56 23.15
C PHE A 58 -15.51 -2.70 24.22
N ASP A 59 -15.04 -3.30 25.31
CA ASP A 59 -14.39 -2.58 26.39
C ASP A 59 -12.90 -2.38 26.06
N GLN A 60 -12.35 -1.18 26.32
CA GLN A 60 -10.98 -0.81 25.91
C GLN A 60 -9.89 -1.74 26.48
N THR A 61 -10.17 -2.44 27.58
CA THR A 61 -9.23 -3.36 28.25
C THR A 61 -9.08 -4.70 27.54
N ASP A 62 -10.06 -5.09 26.70
CA ASP A 62 -10.10 -6.37 25.96
C ASP A 62 -9.93 -6.17 24.44
N TYR A 63 -9.48 -4.99 24.01
CA TYR A 63 -9.32 -4.65 22.60
C TYR A 63 -8.22 -5.51 21.96
N GLY A 64 -8.64 -6.53 21.22
CA GLY A 64 -7.77 -7.30 20.33
C GLY A 64 -8.24 -7.15 18.87
N THR A 65 -7.33 -7.39 17.94
CA THR A 65 -7.68 -7.62 16.54
C THR A 65 -7.05 -8.91 16.07
N SER A 66 -7.78 -9.70 15.29
CA SER A 66 -7.24 -10.82 14.51
C SER A 66 -7.25 -10.40 13.07
N ALA A 67 -6.16 -10.61 12.32
CA ALA A 67 -6.09 -10.39 10.88
C ALA A 67 -6.09 -11.72 10.12
N SER A 68 -6.80 -11.81 9.00
CA SER A 68 -6.84 -13.03 8.16
C SER A 68 -7.11 -12.68 6.69
N ARG A 69 -6.27 -13.20 5.78
CA ARG A 69 -6.45 -13.03 4.33
C ARG A 69 -7.74 -13.62 3.78
N GLU A 70 -8.36 -14.59 4.46
CA GLU A 70 -9.66 -15.14 4.04
C GLU A 70 -10.74 -14.05 3.95
N ARG A 71 -10.57 -12.97 4.72
CA ARG A 71 -11.48 -11.82 4.73
C ARG A 71 -11.43 -10.97 3.46
N LEU A 72 -10.41 -11.13 2.62
CA LEU A 72 -10.39 -10.50 1.30
C LEU A 72 -11.61 -10.91 0.44
N SER A 73 -12.17 -12.10 0.68
CA SER A 73 -13.39 -12.57 0.00
C SER A 73 -14.65 -11.73 0.28
N PHE A 74 -14.64 -10.86 1.30
CA PHE A 74 -15.76 -9.98 1.64
C PHE A 74 -15.73 -8.65 0.86
N TRP A 75 -14.60 -8.32 0.22
CA TRP A 75 -14.44 -7.13 -0.62
C TRP A 75 -15.08 -7.32 -2.00
N ARG A 76 -16.41 -7.30 -2.04
CA ARG A 76 -17.19 -7.60 -3.25
C ARG A 76 -16.90 -6.60 -4.36
N GLY A 77 -16.55 -7.11 -5.54
CA GLY A 77 -16.32 -6.28 -6.72
C GLY A 77 -14.94 -5.63 -6.77
N THR A 78 -14.07 -5.90 -5.80
CA THR A 78 -12.70 -5.38 -5.76
C THR A 78 -11.74 -6.55 -5.64
N ASP A 79 -10.87 -6.72 -6.65
CA ASP A 79 -9.76 -7.65 -6.55
C ASP A 79 -8.66 -7.02 -5.70
N LEU A 80 -8.35 -7.63 -4.55
CA LEU A 80 -7.30 -7.20 -3.62
C LEU A 80 -6.14 -8.20 -3.57
N SER A 81 -6.10 -9.17 -4.49
CA SER A 81 -4.99 -10.10 -4.59
C SER A 81 -3.72 -9.44 -5.12
N THR A 82 -2.58 -10.12 -4.93
CA THR A 82 -1.34 -9.80 -5.64
C THR A 82 -1.57 -9.94 -7.14
N ARG A 83 -1.46 -8.83 -7.88
CA ARG A 83 -1.82 -8.75 -9.30
C ARG A 83 -1.05 -7.67 -10.04
N THR A 84 -1.22 -7.64 -11.35
CA THR A 84 -0.68 -6.57 -12.21
C THR A 84 -1.79 -5.85 -12.95
N VAL A 85 -1.59 -4.55 -13.17
CA VAL A 85 -2.40 -3.72 -14.08
C VAL A 85 -1.44 -3.04 -15.04
N ASP A 86 -1.61 -3.29 -16.34
CA ASP A 86 -0.79 -2.64 -17.37
C ASP A 86 -1.44 -1.32 -17.78
N ILE A 87 -0.67 -0.22 -17.79
CA ILE A 87 -1.12 1.12 -18.18
C ILE A 87 -0.04 1.77 -19.05
N GLY A 88 -0.33 1.95 -20.33
CA GLY A 88 0.66 2.40 -21.30
C GLY A 88 1.89 1.48 -21.30
N ASP A 89 3.07 2.06 -21.17
CA ASP A 89 4.34 1.32 -21.12
C ASP A 89 4.73 0.87 -19.70
N CYS A 90 3.88 1.13 -18.70
CA CYS A 90 4.11 0.75 -17.32
C CYS A 90 3.29 -0.47 -16.93
N ARG A 91 3.86 -1.30 -16.06
CA ARG A 91 3.18 -2.34 -15.30
C ARG A 91 3.09 -1.93 -13.84
N LEU A 92 1.88 -1.78 -13.35
CA LEU A 92 1.63 -1.59 -11.92
C LEU A 92 1.58 -2.98 -11.28
N VAL A 93 2.49 -3.25 -10.35
CA VAL A 93 2.51 -4.45 -9.52
C VAL A 93 1.84 -4.10 -8.20
N LEU A 94 0.63 -4.59 -7.98
CA LEU A 94 -0.12 -4.38 -6.74
C LEU A 94 0.06 -5.61 -5.85
N LEU A 95 0.76 -5.44 -4.73
CA LEU A 95 1.15 -6.54 -3.85
C LEU A 95 0.28 -6.57 -2.59
N ASP A 96 -0.30 -7.74 -2.27
CA ASP A 96 -0.89 -7.99 -0.96
C ASP A 96 0.23 -8.20 0.07
N SER A 97 0.44 -7.19 0.91
CA SER A 97 1.38 -7.19 2.03
C SER A 97 0.70 -6.99 3.38
N ALA A 98 -0.63 -7.17 3.47
CA ALA A 98 -1.42 -6.83 4.66
C ALA A 98 -0.99 -7.57 5.93
N LEU A 99 -0.32 -8.72 5.81
CA LEU A 99 0.23 -9.51 6.92
C LEU A 99 1.76 -9.44 7.03
N SER A 100 2.38 -8.44 6.40
CA SER A 100 3.84 -8.20 6.39
C SER A 100 4.67 -9.33 5.76
N ASP A 101 4.05 -10.20 4.98
CA ASP A 101 4.65 -11.33 4.26
C ASP A 101 4.11 -11.38 2.81
N LEU A 102 4.66 -12.28 1.98
CA LEU A 102 4.15 -12.57 0.64
C LEU A 102 3.09 -13.66 0.69
N VAL A 103 2.04 -13.52 -0.13
CA VAL A 103 1.08 -14.61 -0.37
C VAL A 103 1.81 -15.79 -1.03
N ASP A 104 1.46 -17.01 -0.66
CA ASP A 104 1.98 -18.24 -1.27
C ASP A 104 1.97 -18.17 -2.80
N GLY A 105 3.10 -18.53 -3.42
CA GLY A 105 3.28 -18.48 -4.87
C GLY A 105 3.68 -17.11 -5.44
N SER A 106 3.63 -16.03 -4.64
CA SER A 106 4.01 -14.68 -5.13
C SER A 106 5.47 -14.60 -5.57
N ASP A 107 6.40 -15.35 -4.96
CA ASP A 107 7.82 -15.35 -5.39
C ASP A 107 7.97 -15.81 -6.85
N GLY A 108 7.40 -16.97 -7.21
CA GLY A 108 7.46 -17.49 -8.57
C GLY A 108 6.71 -16.60 -9.56
N TRP A 109 5.57 -16.06 -9.13
CA TRP A 109 4.77 -15.13 -9.91
C TRP A 109 5.51 -13.81 -10.19
N LEU A 110 6.18 -13.21 -9.19
CA LEU A 110 6.99 -12.00 -9.36
C LEU A 110 8.15 -12.25 -10.34
N ARG A 111 8.85 -13.38 -10.21
CA ARG A 111 9.91 -13.77 -11.16
C ARG A 111 9.42 -13.90 -12.58
N GLU A 112 8.16 -14.30 -12.79
CA GLU A 112 7.57 -14.38 -14.11
C GLU A 112 7.16 -13.00 -14.63
N LYS A 113 6.44 -12.23 -13.82
CA LYS A 113 5.87 -10.93 -14.21
C LYS A 113 6.88 -9.82 -14.40
N LEU A 114 8.03 -9.90 -13.73
CA LEU A 114 9.10 -8.91 -13.84
C LEU A 114 10.11 -9.25 -14.95
N LYS A 115 9.80 -10.21 -15.84
CA LYS A 115 10.58 -10.46 -17.05
C LYS A 115 10.21 -9.48 -18.16
N GLY A 116 11.21 -9.08 -18.94
CA GLY A 116 11.05 -8.21 -20.10
C GLY A 116 11.39 -6.75 -19.78
N ASP A 117 11.15 -5.88 -20.77
CA ASP A 117 11.64 -4.49 -20.75
C ASP A 117 10.57 -3.47 -20.32
N GLN A 118 9.39 -3.93 -19.88
CA GLN A 118 8.32 -3.05 -19.40
C GLN A 118 8.70 -2.43 -18.05
N THR A 119 8.47 -1.13 -17.88
CA THR A 119 8.75 -0.44 -16.62
C THR A 119 7.78 -0.91 -15.54
N ASN A 120 8.30 -1.47 -14.44
CA ASN A 120 7.48 -1.96 -13.34
C ASN A 120 7.43 -0.95 -12.19
N LEU A 121 6.25 -0.64 -11.68
CA LEU A 121 6.04 0.15 -10.47
C LEU A 121 5.42 -0.73 -9.39
N LEU A 122 5.97 -0.77 -8.18
CA LEU A 122 5.43 -1.56 -7.08
C LEU A 122 4.57 -0.71 -6.17
N PHE A 123 3.34 -1.16 -5.93
CA PHE A 123 2.42 -0.62 -4.94
C PHE A 123 2.18 -1.69 -3.88
N THR A 124 2.35 -1.31 -2.62
CA THR A 124 2.23 -2.22 -1.48
C THR A 124 1.74 -1.46 -0.27
N HIS A 125 0.95 -2.06 0.62
CA HIS A 125 0.57 -1.35 1.84
C HIS A 125 1.76 -1.24 2.82
N VAL A 126 2.31 -2.36 3.25
CA VAL A 126 3.45 -2.40 4.19
C VAL A 126 4.74 -2.08 3.43
N PRO A 127 5.64 -1.21 3.94
CA PRO A 127 6.91 -0.90 3.30
C PRO A 127 7.86 -2.11 3.19
N VAL A 128 8.63 -2.13 2.10
CA VAL A 128 9.66 -3.15 1.84
C VAL A 128 10.77 -3.05 2.89
N ASP A 129 11.25 -4.19 3.37
CA ASP A 129 12.23 -4.26 4.44
C ASP A 129 13.67 -4.02 3.93
N THR A 130 14.10 -2.76 3.86
CA THR A 130 15.49 -2.37 3.54
C THR A 130 16.18 -1.67 4.72
N PRO A 131 17.53 -1.64 4.77
CA PRO A 131 18.27 -0.85 5.76
C PRO A 131 17.84 0.63 5.80
N GLU A 132 17.71 1.27 4.64
CA GLU A 132 17.34 2.69 4.51
C GLU A 132 15.93 2.94 5.03
N THR A 133 14.99 2.04 4.74
CA THR A 133 13.61 2.13 5.24
C THR A 133 13.57 1.98 6.76
N ARG A 134 14.33 1.03 7.33
CA ARG A 134 14.46 0.86 8.79
C ARG A 134 15.02 2.11 9.46
N GLU A 135 16.15 2.61 8.95
CA GLU A 135 16.83 3.79 9.48
C GLU A 135 15.92 5.01 9.44
N TYR A 136 15.19 5.20 8.33
CA TYR A 136 14.24 6.29 8.20
C TYR A 136 13.11 6.21 9.24
N ILE A 137 12.46 5.05 9.39
CA ILE A 137 11.37 4.88 10.36
C ILE A 137 11.86 5.18 11.80
N LEU A 138 13.06 4.71 12.15
CA LEU A 138 13.64 4.96 13.47
C LEU A 138 14.09 6.41 13.66
N SER A 139 14.45 7.11 12.58
CA SER A 139 14.75 8.55 12.63
C SER A 139 13.51 9.40 12.93
N VAL A 140 12.33 8.96 12.49
CA VAL A 140 11.05 9.63 12.76
C VAL A 140 10.56 9.32 14.18
N ASP A 141 10.62 8.05 14.59
CA ASP A 141 10.30 7.62 15.95
C ASP A 141 11.08 6.35 16.32
N ALA A 142 12.08 6.53 17.19
CA ALA A 142 12.96 5.47 17.65
C ALA A 142 12.26 4.34 18.44
N LYS A 143 11.01 4.53 18.87
CA LYS A 143 10.22 3.51 19.59
C LYS A 143 9.44 2.59 18.65
N ARG A 144 9.43 2.85 17.34
CA ARG A 144 8.68 2.04 16.37
C ARG A 144 9.26 0.63 16.25
N SER A 145 8.37 -0.36 16.19
CA SER A 145 8.75 -1.76 16.03
C SER A 145 8.89 -2.13 14.56
N MET A 146 10.09 -2.52 14.14
CA MET A 146 10.33 -3.03 12.79
C MET A 146 9.61 -4.36 12.50
N VAL A 147 9.05 -5.03 13.52
CA VAL A 147 8.17 -6.20 13.32
C VAL A 147 6.81 -5.77 12.78
N LYS A 148 6.32 -4.61 13.23
CA LYS A 148 5.00 -4.10 12.84
C LYS A 148 5.05 -3.32 11.53
N TYR A 149 6.11 -2.54 11.31
CA TYR A 149 6.13 -1.50 10.27
C TYR A 149 6.78 -1.90 8.94
N LEU A 150 7.28 -3.12 8.82
CA LEU A 150 7.99 -3.60 7.62
C LEU A 150 7.55 -5.00 7.23
N GLN A 151 7.72 -5.34 5.96
CA GLN A 151 7.46 -6.67 5.40
C GLN A 151 8.48 -7.72 5.87
N ARG A 152 8.51 -8.00 7.18
CA ARG A 152 9.46 -8.93 7.81
C ARG A 152 9.32 -10.38 7.38
N GLY A 153 8.13 -10.79 6.93
CA GLY A 153 7.90 -12.12 6.36
C GLY A 153 8.38 -12.26 4.92
N ALA A 154 8.93 -11.19 4.33
CA ALA A 154 9.49 -11.16 2.99
C ALA A 154 10.85 -10.44 2.95
N PRO A 155 11.83 -10.85 3.77
CA PRO A 155 13.09 -10.11 3.95
C PRO A 155 13.91 -10.00 2.65
N ASP A 156 13.77 -10.97 1.75
CA ASP A 156 14.52 -11.03 0.49
C ASP A 156 13.73 -10.41 -0.69
N LEU A 157 12.57 -9.79 -0.44
CA LEU A 157 11.74 -9.20 -1.49
C LEU A 157 12.55 -8.18 -2.31
N PHE A 158 13.32 -7.32 -1.61
CA PHE A 158 14.11 -6.31 -2.29
C PHE A 158 15.16 -6.94 -3.19
N ASP A 159 16.07 -7.74 -2.62
CA ASP A 159 17.22 -8.28 -3.34
C ASP A 159 16.80 -9.22 -4.48
N TYR A 160 15.71 -9.99 -4.32
CA TYR A 160 15.29 -10.96 -5.35
C TYR A 160 14.35 -10.42 -6.41
N HIS A 161 13.53 -9.39 -6.12
CA HIS A 161 12.47 -8.96 -7.03
C HIS A 161 12.47 -7.47 -7.33
N VAL A 162 12.88 -6.62 -6.39
CA VAL A 162 12.81 -5.15 -6.58
C VAL A 162 14.09 -4.62 -7.23
N GLU A 163 15.26 -5.00 -6.69
CA GLU A 163 16.55 -4.46 -7.09
C GLU A 163 16.79 -4.65 -8.60
N GLY A 164 17.07 -3.53 -9.28
CA GLY A 164 17.34 -3.49 -10.73
C GLY A 164 16.14 -3.81 -11.64
N ARG A 165 14.95 -4.04 -11.08
CA ARG A 165 13.73 -4.40 -11.84
C ARG A 165 12.58 -3.44 -11.63
N ILE A 166 12.55 -2.77 -10.49
CA ILE A 166 11.47 -1.87 -10.08
C ILE A 166 12.09 -0.54 -9.63
N PRO A 167 12.06 0.50 -10.48
CA PRO A 167 12.62 1.82 -10.14
C PRO A 167 11.81 2.57 -9.07
N HIS A 168 10.53 2.27 -8.90
CA HIS A 168 9.69 2.96 -7.91
C HIS A 168 8.82 2.00 -7.11
N VAL A 169 8.86 2.18 -5.79
CA VAL A 169 8.04 1.47 -4.81
C VAL A 169 7.22 2.49 -4.02
N PHE A 170 5.90 2.32 -3.97
CA PHE A 170 4.98 3.16 -3.22
C PHE A 170 4.39 2.37 -2.06
N SER A 171 4.43 2.93 -0.85
CA SER A 171 3.89 2.27 0.34
C SER A 171 3.11 3.16 1.28
N GLY A 172 2.13 2.57 1.97
CA GLY A 172 1.31 3.24 2.98
C GLY A 172 1.81 2.94 4.40
N HIS A 173 0.88 2.56 5.29
CA HIS A 173 1.11 2.01 6.65
C HIS A 173 1.73 2.94 7.71
N LEU A 174 2.74 3.72 7.35
CA LEU A 174 3.55 4.47 8.32
C LEU A 174 2.87 5.74 8.83
N HIS A 175 1.93 6.27 8.04
CA HIS A 175 1.19 7.52 8.28
C HIS A 175 2.12 8.74 8.41
N PHE A 176 3.25 8.71 7.70
CA PHE A 176 4.11 9.86 7.46
C PHE A 176 4.71 9.73 6.07
N ALA A 177 5.01 10.88 5.44
CA ALA A 177 5.66 10.89 4.14
C ALA A 177 7.17 10.62 4.28
N GLY A 178 7.76 10.00 3.27
CA GLY A 178 9.21 9.80 3.14
C GLY A 178 9.60 9.47 1.72
N ASP A 179 10.82 9.84 1.35
CA ASP A 179 11.37 9.65 0.00
C ASP A 179 12.80 9.17 0.14
N LEU A 180 13.03 7.90 -0.19
CA LEU A 180 14.29 7.19 0.05
C LEU A 180 14.78 6.58 -1.26
N SER A 181 16.07 6.22 -1.31
CA SER A 181 16.67 5.55 -2.45
C SER A 181 17.63 4.46 -2.00
N ARG A 182 17.61 3.31 -2.69
CA ARG A 182 18.65 2.28 -2.60
C ARG A 182 18.97 1.80 -4.01
N GLY A 183 20.21 2.02 -4.46
CA GLY A 183 20.58 1.82 -5.86
C GLY A 183 19.70 2.69 -6.77
N ASP A 184 19.18 2.07 -7.84
CA ASP A 184 18.29 2.71 -8.81
C ASP A 184 16.80 2.66 -8.40
N THR A 185 16.47 2.08 -7.24
CA THR A 185 15.10 2.03 -6.72
C THR A 185 14.84 3.18 -5.75
N ARG A 186 13.77 3.93 -6.00
CA ARG A 186 13.22 4.96 -5.12
C ARG A 186 12.00 4.44 -4.36
N PHE A 187 11.96 4.70 -3.05
CA PHE A 187 10.85 4.33 -2.17
C PHE A 187 10.08 5.57 -1.75
N HIS A 188 8.80 5.59 -2.11
CA HIS A 188 7.84 6.63 -1.79
C HIS A 188 6.97 6.13 -0.63
N LEU A 189 7.31 6.56 0.58
CA LEU A 189 6.48 6.30 1.76
C LEU A 189 5.38 7.37 1.74
N CYS A 190 4.17 6.96 1.38
CA CYS A 190 3.02 7.85 1.24
C CYS A 190 2.38 8.12 2.61
N ASN A 191 2.02 9.38 2.84
CA ASN A 191 1.24 9.76 4.02
C ASN A 191 -0.24 9.33 3.89
N MET A 192 -1.01 9.40 4.98
CA MET A 192 -2.45 9.18 4.96
C MET A 192 -3.14 10.13 3.97
N GLY A 193 -3.97 9.57 3.08
CA GLY A 193 -4.81 10.36 2.19
C GLY A 193 -6.04 10.93 2.88
N ILE A 194 -6.81 10.07 3.58
CA ILE A 194 -8.07 10.42 4.24
C ILE A 194 -7.95 10.19 5.75
N THR A 195 -8.32 11.20 6.53
CA THR A 195 -8.65 11.04 7.94
C THR A 195 -10.05 11.61 8.16
N MET A 196 -10.91 10.89 8.89
CA MET A 196 -12.09 11.52 9.49
C MET A 196 -11.71 12.07 10.86
N HIS A 197 -12.33 13.18 11.24
CA HIS A 197 -12.01 14.04 12.39
C HIS A 197 -11.66 13.23 13.66
N ASP A 198 -10.37 12.94 13.86
CA ASP A 198 -9.82 12.31 15.05
C ASP A 198 -9.31 13.45 15.96
N PRO A 199 -9.98 13.73 17.10
CA PRO A 199 -9.58 14.81 18.01
C PRO A 199 -8.20 14.59 18.64
N HIS A 200 -7.59 13.41 18.46
CA HIS A 200 -6.24 13.06 18.91
C HIS A 200 -5.19 13.09 17.78
N ARG A 201 -5.58 13.40 16.53
CA ARG A 201 -4.66 13.53 15.39
C ARG A 201 -4.93 14.85 14.66
N ASP A 202 -3.96 15.76 14.75
CA ASP A 202 -4.03 17.12 14.21
C ASP A 202 -3.85 17.22 12.68
N GLN A 203 -4.01 16.11 11.95
CA GLN A 203 -3.79 16.05 10.50
C GLN A 203 -5.13 15.93 9.78
N GLY A 204 -5.58 17.06 9.21
CA GLY A 204 -6.62 17.07 8.19
C GLY A 204 -6.20 16.28 6.93
N ALA A 205 -7.13 16.07 6.01
CA ALA A 205 -6.87 15.33 4.76
C ALA A 205 -5.64 15.88 4.01
N VAL A 206 -4.67 15.01 3.70
CA VAL A 206 -3.44 15.34 2.96
C VAL A 206 -3.54 14.72 1.56
N ALA A 207 -3.24 15.50 0.53
CA ALA A 207 -3.09 14.99 -0.84
C ALA A 207 -1.68 15.30 -1.33
N SER A 208 -0.92 14.26 -1.67
CA SER A 208 0.42 14.34 -2.26
C SER A 208 0.41 13.77 -3.67
N ALA A 209 1.17 14.39 -4.57
CA ALA A 209 1.39 13.88 -5.93
C ALA A 209 2.88 13.60 -6.13
N THR A 210 3.18 12.48 -6.78
CA THR A 210 4.54 12.12 -7.21
C THR A 210 4.52 12.00 -8.73
N LEU A 211 5.37 12.78 -9.40
CA LEU A 211 5.61 12.60 -10.83
C LEU A 211 6.62 11.48 -11.03
N VAL A 212 6.25 10.48 -11.83
CA VAL A 212 7.14 9.42 -12.30
C VAL A 212 7.40 9.69 -13.77
N GLU A 213 8.61 10.14 -14.10
CA GLU A 213 9.03 10.27 -15.48
C GLU A 213 9.53 8.90 -15.96
N GLY A 214 8.83 8.31 -16.92
CA GLY A 214 9.33 7.12 -17.61
C GLY A 214 10.52 7.53 -18.47
N GLU A 215 11.73 7.08 -18.13
CA GLU A 215 12.86 7.21 -19.03
C GLU A 215 12.58 6.34 -20.26
N GLY A 216 12.06 6.97 -21.33
CA GLY A 216 11.93 6.33 -22.62
C GLY A 216 13.30 5.86 -23.06
N ALA A 217 13.41 4.56 -23.37
CA ALA A 217 14.61 4.00 -23.96
C ALA A 217 14.95 4.80 -25.23
N THR A 218 15.98 5.63 -25.15
CA THR A 218 16.58 6.25 -26.33
C THR A 218 17.23 5.13 -27.13
N THR A 219 16.57 4.72 -28.21
CA THR A 219 17.11 3.84 -29.26
C THR A 219 18.31 4.49 -29.95
#